data_AF-A0A3C0K4P8-F1
#
_entry.id   AF-A0A3C0K4P8-F1
#
_cell.length_a   1.000
_cell.length_b   1.000
_cell.length_c   1.000
_cell.angle_alpha   90.00
_cell.angle_beta   90.00
_cell.angle_gamma   90.00
#
_symmetry.space_group_name_H-M   'P 1'
#
loop_
_entity.id
_entity.type
_entity.pdbx_description
1 polymer ?
#
loop_
_entity_poly.entity_id
_entity_poly.type
_entity_poly.pdbx_seq_one_letter_code
_entity_poly.pdbx_strand_id
1 'polypeptide(L)'
;MTTTNKVSQVVSKQLPQFVEDNHPLLNKLLEYYYKSQEKTGYGQNILNDFLQYLNIDKLNIDILDGATKLVQDAAVDSTTLTVENVDSFLDKNGSILINNEVIFYEKAVPSPSVALSPGISYDQVKIKWIGLSNPINDFDGVKNSFPLLSQNSPVSPPSPQHLIVKLYNKVLIGGVDYTLDNNNINFTTPPRAKTVSDGFESTNITYLKGFSEDSILALDDISNNFGDNRTSFNVNRGGVPYRAVVDEYIIAIYDGNLLTPKTDFTFDETTISFNFIPLVGRKLALFSIEAPIPSFGSGAVGFSRVNEAGAVTGIEISKTGSDYRFEYAPKV
;
A
#
# COMPACT_ATOMS: atom_id res chain seq x y z
N MET A 1 10.43 -25.25 -18.24
CA MET A 1 11.54 -24.29 -18.16
C MET A 1 12.58 -24.70 -19.18
N THR A 2 12.62 -24.04 -20.33
CA THR A 2 13.71 -24.19 -21.29
C THR A 2 14.92 -23.46 -20.72
N THR A 3 15.94 -24.19 -20.28
CA THR A 3 17.26 -23.62 -19.99
C THR A 3 17.83 -23.09 -21.29
N THR A 4 17.70 -21.78 -21.52
CA THR A 4 18.41 -21.10 -22.60
C THR A 4 19.91 -21.29 -22.34
N ASN A 5 20.56 -22.16 -23.12
CA ASN A 5 22.00 -22.38 -23.04
C ASN A 5 22.71 -21.10 -23.44
N LYS A 6 23.07 -20.29 -22.44
CA LYS A 6 23.84 -19.08 -22.63
C LYS A 6 25.29 -19.45 -22.90
N VAL A 7 25.85 -18.95 -23.98
CA VAL A 7 27.26 -19.14 -24.35
C VAL A 7 28.16 -18.59 -23.25
N SER A 8 27.76 -17.49 -22.61
CA SER A 8 28.45 -16.92 -21.44
C SER A 8 28.64 -17.92 -20.29
N GLN A 9 27.74 -18.89 -20.12
CA GLN A 9 27.82 -19.87 -19.03
C GLN A 9 28.68 -21.10 -19.39
N VAL A 10 29.00 -21.27 -20.67
CA VAL A 10 29.69 -22.47 -21.19
C VAL A 10 31.11 -22.15 -21.66
N VAL A 11 31.41 -20.89 -22.01
CA VAL A 11 32.74 -20.47 -22.51
C VAL A 11 33.86 -20.82 -21.54
N SER A 12 33.62 -20.72 -20.23
CA SER A 12 34.59 -21.08 -19.20
C SER A 12 34.98 -22.56 -19.23
N LYS A 13 34.08 -23.44 -19.69
CA LYS A 13 34.32 -24.89 -19.81
C LYS A 13 34.97 -25.28 -21.15
N GLN A 14 35.12 -24.33 -22.08
CA GLN A 14 35.71 -24.55 -23.39
C GLN A 14 37.20 -24.16 -23.45
N LEU A 15 37.70 -23.49 -22.42
CA LEU A 15 39.09 -23.06 -22.34
C LEU A 15 39.97 -24.21 -21.80
N PRO A 16 41.14 -24.47 -22.41
CA PRO A 16 42.12 -25.39 -21.85
C PRO A 16 42.68 -24.89 -20.51
N GLN A 17 42.95 -25.81 -19.58
CA GLN A 17 43.43 -25.50 -18.23
C GLN A 17 44.65 -24.56 -18.19
N PHE A 18 45.60 -24.74 -19.12
CA PHE A 18 46.81 -23.91 -19.16
C PHE A 18 46.53 -22.41 -19.41
N VAL A 19 45.40 -22.08 -20.03
CA VAL A 19 45.00 -20.69 -20.27
C VAL A 19 44.45 -20.08 -18.99
N GLU A 20 43.71 -20.85 -18.20
CA GLU A 20 43.22 -20.42 -16.89
C GLU A 20 44.37 -20.18 -15.92
N ASP A 21 45.36 -21.08 -15.93
CA ASP A 21 46.53 -21.02 -15.04
C ASP A 21 47.44 -19.81 -15.34
N ASN A 22 47.62 -19.46 -16.63
CA ASN A 22 48.49 -18.38 -17.05
C ASN A 22 47.78 -17.01 -17.16
N HIS A 23 46.47 -17.01 -17.40
CA HIS A 23 45.67 -15.81 -17.63
C HIS A 23 44.32 -15.86 -16.92
N PRO A 24 44.29 -15.74 -15.58
CA PRO A 24 43.08 -15.91 -14.78
C PRO A 24 41.96 -14.91 -15.11
N LEU A 25 42.31 -13.71 -15.62
CA LEU A 25 41.33 -12.69 -16.01
C LEU A 25 40.73 -12.92 -17.41
N LEU A 26 41.36 -13.74 -18.26
CA LEU A 26 40.90 -13.96 -19.62
C LEU A 26 39.56 -14.71 -19.65
N ASN A 27 39.36 -15.65 -18.72
CA ASN A 27 38.09 -16.36 -18.59
C ASN A 27 36.95 -15.38 -18.25
N LYS A 28 37.16 -14.50 -17.27
CA LYS A 28 36.20 -13.43 -16.94
C LYS A 28 35.95 -12.49 -18.11
N LEU A 29 36.99 -12.10 -18.85
CA LEU A 29 36.85 -11.24 -20.03
C LEU A 29 35.94 -11.88 -21.10
N LEU A 30 36.16 -13.16 -21.41
CA LEU A 30 35.36 -13.89 -22.38
C LEU A 30 33.92 -14.10 -21.91
N GLU A 31 33.73 -14.39 -20.61
CA GLU A 31 32.40 -14.47 -20.00
C GLU A 31 31.64 -13.14 -20.16
N TYR A 32 32.24 -12.00 -19.77
CA TYR A 32 31.61 -10.69 -19.90
C TYR A 32 31.40 -10.28 -21.36
N TYR A 33 32.32 -10.66 -22.26
CA TYR A 33 32.15 -10.44 -23.70
C TYR A 33 30.89 -11.13 -24.22
N TYR A 34 30.70 -12.43 -23.94
CA TYR A 34 29.48 -13.14 -24.38
C TYR A 34 28.23 -12.65 -23.65
N LYS A 35 28.32 -12.27 -22.36
CA LYS A 35 27.21 -11.61 -21.64
C LYS A 35 26.76 -10.33 -22.36
N SER A 36 27.70 -9.52 -22.87
CA SER A 36 27.36 -8.30 -23.62
C SER A 36 26.61 -8.59 -24.93
N GLN A 37 26.90 -9.72 -25.59
CA GLN A 37 26.22 -10.14 -26.83
C GLN A 37 24.85 -10.77 -26.57
N GLU A 38 24.66 -11.32 -25.38
CA GLU A 38 23.40 -11.89 -24.88
C GLU A 38 22.51 -10.85 -24.19
N LYS A 39 22.92 -9.58 -24.20
CA LYS A 39 22.17 -8.48 -23.64
C LYS A 39 20.78 -8.38 -24.27
N THR A 40 19.80 -7.98 -23.46
CA THR A 40 18.43 -7.78 -23.91
C THR A 40 18.38 -6.85 -25.13
N GLY A 41 17.68 -7.26 -26.19
CA GLY A 41 17.57 -6.51 -27.45
C GLY A 41 18.71 -6.73 -28.45
N TYR A 42 19.72 -7.55 -28.15
CA TYR A 42 20.73 -7.96 -29.13
C TYR A 42 20.28 -9.20 -29.91
N GLY A 43 20.93 -9.46 -31.05
CA GLY A 43 20.50 -10.50 -32.01
C GLY A 43 20.26 -11.88 -31.39
N GLN A 44 21.12 -12.32 -30.47
CA GLN A 44 20.94 -13.62 -29.79
C GLN A 44 19.74 -13.63 -28.85
N ASN A 45 19.51 -12.53 -28.12
CA ASN A 45 18.36 -12.40 -27.23
C ASN A 45 17.04 -12.30 -28.01
N ILE A 46 17.00 -11.49 -29.06
CA ILE A 46 15.83 -11.38 -29.96
C ILE A 46 15.49 -12.73 -30.57
N LEU A 47 16.48 -13.51 -30.99
CA LEU A 47 16.25 -14.84 -31.57
C LEU A 47 15.67 -15.82 -30.54
N ASN A 48 16.14 -15.77 -29.29
CA ASN A 48 15.67 -16.64 -28.21
C ASN A 48 14.28 -16.23 -27.70
N ASP A 49 13.98 -14.94 -27.69
CA ASP A 49 12.76 -14.36 -27.10
C ASP A 49 11.82 -13.74 -28.18
N PHE A 50 11.93 -14.18 -29.43
CA PHE A 50 11.25 -13.56 -30.58
C PHE A 50 9.74 -13.41 -30.42
N LEU A 51 9.07 -14.45 -29.88
CA LEU A 51 7.63 -14.43 -29.63
C LEU A 51 7.23 -13.40 -28.56
N GLN A 52 8.13 -13.12 -27.60
CA GLN A 52 7.89 -12.10 -26.58
C GLN A 52 7.98 -10.70 -27.18
N TYR A 53 8.90 -10.46 -28.10
CA TYR A 53 9.02 -9.19 -28.83
C TYR A 53 7.87 -8.93 -29.80
N LEU A 54 7.19 -9.97 -30.29
CA LEU A 54 6.01 -9.82 -31.14
C LEU A 54 4.76 -9.37 -30.36
N ASN A 55 4.75 -9.55 -29.04
CA ASN A 55 3.61 -9.19 -28.21
C ASN A 55 3.59 -7.67 -27.93
N ILE A 56 2.69 -6.96 -28.61
CA ILE A 56 2.52 -5.50 -28.48
C ILE A 56 2.12 -5.07 -27.07
N ASP A 57 1.44 -5.93 -26.30
CA ASP A 57 1.04 -5.63 -24.92
C ASP A 57 2.23 -5.58 -23.96
N LYS A 58 3.39 -6.11 -24.38
CA LYS A 58 4.65 -6.04 -23.63
C LYS A 58 5.55 -4.86 -24.04
N LEU A 59 5.08 -4.00 -24.95
CA LEU A 59 5.81 -2.80 -25.35
C LEU A 59 5.71 -1.77 -24.22
N ASN A 60 6.72 -1.68 -23.38
CA ASN A 60 6.89 -0.57 -22.46
C ASN A 60 7.83 0.47 -23.10
N ILE A 61 7.35 1.70 -23.33
CA ILE A 61 8.14 2.80 -23.91
C ILE A 61 9.05 3.42 -22.86
N ASP A 62 8.69 3.32 -21.58
CA ASP A 62 9.41 3.95 -20.47
C ASP A 62 10.81 3.35 -20.26
N ILE A 63 11.05 2.11 -20.74
CA ILE A 63 12.36 1.43 -20.67
C ILE A 63 13.40 1.97 -21.65
N LEU A 64 13.02 2.89 -22.54
CA LEU A 64 13.92 3.53 -23.49
C LEU A 64 14.77 4.63 -22.83
N ASP A 65 14.35 5.13 -21.67
CA ASP A 65 15.13 6.10 -20.89
C ASP A 65 16.02 5.35 -19.88
N GLY A 66 17.32 5.32 -20.17
CA GLY A 66 18.33 4.65 -19.36
C GLY A 66 19.25 5.62 -18.61
N ALA A 67 18.99 6.93 -18.66
CA ALA A 67 19.82 7.92 -18.01
C ALA A 67 19.48 8.04 -16.53
N THR A 68 20.49 8.03 -15.66
CA THR A 68 20.31 8.20 -14.22
C THR A 68 21.53 8.85 -13.57
N LYS A 69 21.40 9.18 -12.30
CA LYS A 69 22.45 9.76 -11.48
C LYS A 69 22.72 8.87 -10.27
N LEU A 70 23.95 8.93 -9.79
CA LEU A 70 24.34 8.29 -8.55
C LEU A 70 23.78 9.08 -7.37
N VAL A 71 23.20 8.37 -6.42
CA VAL A 71 22.72 8.92 -5.14
C VAL A 71 23.88 9.02 -4.14
N GLN A 72 24.90 8.16 -4.30
CA GLN A 72 26.11 8.16 -3.50
C GLN A 72 27.34 7.92 -4.38
N ASP A 73 28.48 8.46 -3.97
CA ASP A 73 29.74 8.22 -4.67
C ASP A 73 30.07 6.72 -4.69
N ALA A 74 30.39 6.21 -5.87
CA ALA A 74 30.82 4.82 -6.06
C ALA A 74 32.35 4.75 -6.06
N ALA A 75 32.90 3.76 -5.33
CA ALA A 75 34.31 3.45 -5.40
C ALA A 75 34.61 2.61 -6.66
N VAL A 76 35.88 2.57 -7.05
CA VAL A 76 36.35 1.87 -8.27
C VAL A 76 36.10 0.35 -8.20
N ASP A 77 35.98 -0.21 -7.00
CA ASP A 77 35.71 -1.61 -6.72
C ASP A 77 34.27 -1.90 -6.26
N SER A 78 33.38 -0.89 -6.28
CA SER A 78 31.99 -1.06 -5.89
C SER A 78 31.27 -2.03 -6.83
N THR A 79 30.69 -3.09 -6.27
CA THR A 79 29.87 -4.07 -7.01
C THR A 79 28.40 -3.68 -7.11
N THR A 80 27.98 -2.66 -6.36
CA THR A 80 26.61 -2.17 -6.28
C THR A 80 26.59 -0.65 -6.43
N LEU A 81 25.69 -0.15 -7.27
CA LEU A 81 25.48 1.28 -7.49
C LEU A 81 24.09 1.67 -7.02
N THR A 82 24.01 2.72 -6.21
CA THR A 82 22.73 3.28 -5.75
C THR A 82 22.38 4.47 -6.64
N VAL A 83 21.24 4.38 -7.33
CA VAL A 83 20.79 5.32 -8.36
C VAL A 83 19.39 5.85 -8.00
N GLU A 84 18.98 6.98 -8.60
CA GLU A 84 17.78 7.70 -8.18
C GLU A 84 16.48 6.89 -8.38
N ASN A 85 16.36 6.15 -9.47
CA ASN A 85 15.20 5.36 -9.81
C ASN A 85 15.63 4.16 -10.69
N VAL A 86 14.97 3.01 -10.53
CA VAL A 86 15.20 1.80 -11.33
C VAL A 86 13.93 1.25 -12.00
N ASP A 87 12.81 1.94 -11.90
CA ASP A 87 11.49 1.49 -12.38
C ASP A 87 11.46 1.38 -13.92
N SER A 88 12.19 2.25 -14.60
CA SER A 88 12.38 2.22 -16.05
C SER A 88 13.47 1.24 -16.50
N PHE A 89 14.14 0.53 -15.58
CA PHE A 89 15.26 -0.33 -15.94
C PHE A 89 14.80 -1.75 -16.22
N LEU A 90 15.55 -2.44 -17.08
CA LEU A 90 15.39 -3.87 -17.27
C LEU A 90 15.73 -4.59 -15.96
N ASP A 91 14.92 -5.56 -15.54
CA ASP A 91 15.20 -6.31 -14.30
C ASP A 91 16.59 -6.97 -14.30
N LYS A 92 17.09 -7.37 -15.49
CA LYS A 92 18.35 -8.09 -15.66
C LYS A 92 19.08 -7.73 -16.95
N ASN A 93 20.41 -7.78 -16.88
CA ASN A 93 21.33 -7.60 -18.02
C ASN A 93 21.04 -6.34 -18.83
N GLY A 94 20.79 -5.21 -18.17
CA GLY A 94 20.56 -3.94 -18.83
C GLY A 94 21.81 -3.08 -18.89
N SER A 95 21.66 -1.87 -19.43
CA SER A 95 22.68 -0.84 -19.28
C SER A 95 22.03 0.48 -18.95
N ILE A 96 22.74 1.24 -18.13
CA ILE A 96 22.36 2.60 -17.73
C ILE A 96 23.44 3.56 -18.18
N LEU A 97 23.04 4.79 -18.41
CA LEU A 97 23.94 5.91 -18.62
C LEU A 97 24.01 6.71 -17.32
N ILE A 98 25.20 6.79 -16.74
CA ILE A 98 25.48 7.65 -15.58
C ILE A 98 26.49 8.70 -16.03
N ASN A 99 26.11 9.98 -15.94
CA ASN A 99 26.89 11.10 -16.46
C ASN A 99 27.23 10.92 -17.95
N ASN A 100 28.43 10.44 -18.25
CA ASN A 100 28.95 10.18 -19.59
C ASN A 100 29.40 8.72 -19.77
N GLU A 101 29.13 7.85 -18.80
CA GLU A 101 29.57 6.46 -18.78
C GLU A 101 28.39 5.51 -18.95
N VAL A 102 28.54 4.55 -19.86
CA VAL A 102 27.57 3.46 -20.03
C VAL A 102 28.01 2.29 -19.17
N ILE A 103 27.19 1.94 -18.19
CA ILE A 103 27.47 0.89 -17.22
C ILE A 103 26.53 -0.29 -17.47
N PHE A 104 27.09 -1.49 -17.57
CA PHE A 104 26.34 -2.74 -17.60
C PHE A 104 26.00 -3.19 -16.17
N TYR A 105 24.77 -3.63 -15.95
CA TYR A 105 24.35 -4.19 -14.68
C TYR A 105 23.67 -5.56 -14.88
N GLU A 106 23.91 -6.48 -13.94
CA GLU A 106 23.34 -7.82 -14.00
C GLU A 106 21.90 -7.88 -13.51
N LYS A 107 21.57 -7.07 -12.50
CA LYS A 107 20.23 -7.02 -11.87
C LYS A 107 19.90 -5.62 -11.35
N ALA A 108 18.69 -5.15 -11.62
CA ALA A 108 18.10 -4.01 -10.93
C ALA A 108 17.31 -4.49 -9.71
N VAL A 109 17.44 -3.79 -8.57
CA VAL A 109 16.69 -4.09 -7.35
C VAL A 109 15.91 -2.84 -6.96
N PRO A 110 14.57 -2.85 -7.06
CA PRO A 110 13.77 -1.71 -6.63
C PRO A 110 13.85 -1.55 -5.11
N SER A 111 13.94 -0.30 -4.67
CA SER A 111 13.76 0.07 -3.26
C SER A 111 12.29 -0.10 -2.86
N PRO A 112 11.98 -0.22 -1.56
CA PRO A 112 10.60 -0.18 -1.06
C PRO A 112 9.89 1.08 -1.56
N SER A 113 8.67 0.93 -2.08
CA SER A 113 7.89 2.07 -2.59
C SER A 113 7.63 3.09 -1.49
N VAL A 114 7.86 4.37 -1.80
CA VAL A 114 7.42 5.50 -0.97
C VAL A 114 6.19 6.09 -1.65
N ALA A 115 5.02 5.85 -1.07
CA ALA A 115 3.79 6.48 -1.53
C ALA A 115 3.59 7.79 -0.77
N LEU A 116 3.67 8.92 -1.47
CA LEU A 116 3.23 10.20 -0.94
C LEU A 116 1.69 10.25 -1.04
N SER A 117 1.01 10.13 0.08
CA SER A 117 -0.46 10.21 0.09
C SER A 117 -0.93 11.65 -0.12
N PRO A 118 -2.12 11.85 -0.69
CA PRO A 118 -2.80 13.14 -0.70
C PRO A 118 -2.85 13.74 0.71
N GLY A 119 -2.63 15.04 0.85
CA GLY A 119 -2.30 15.72 2.12
C GLY A 119 -3.37 15.75 3.22
N ILE A 120 -4.39 14.88 3.21
CA ILE A 120 -5.38 14.78 4.29
C ILE A 120 -4.91 13.78 5.35
N SER A 121 -4.78 14.25 6.60
CA SER A 121 -4.45 13.37 7.72
C SER A 121 -5.72 12.77 8.35
N TYR A 122 -5.58 11.65 9.05
CA TYR A 122 -6.70 11.04 9.77
C TYR A 122 -7.31 11.98 10.83
N ASP A 123 -6.50 12.86 11.42
CA ASP A 123 -7.02 13.89 12.34
C ASP A 123 -7.94 14.88 11.64
N GLN A 124 -7.64 15.27 10.39
CA GLN A 124 -8.53 16.11 9.58
C GLN A 124 -9.84 15.40 9.24
N VAL A 125 -9.78 14.09 8.98
CA VAL A 125 -10.99 13.27 8.79
C VAL A 125 -11.84 13.27 10.07
N LYS A 126 -11.23 13.08 11.24
CA LYS A 126 -11.93 13.05 12.54
C LYS A 126 -12.57 14.39 12.92
N ILE A 127 -12.09 15.53 12.43
CA ILE A 127 -12.74 16.84 12.65
C ILE A 127 -14.14 16.87 12.03
N LYS A 128 -14.40 16.08 10.98
CA LYS A 128 -15.73 15.93 10.36
C LYS A 128 -16.66 15.00 11.16
N TRP A 129 -16.19 14.44 12.26
CA TRP A 129 -16.97 13.54 13.10
C TRP A 129 -17.53 14.31 14.30
N ILE A 130 -18.74 13.93 14.71
CA ILE A 130 -19.36 14.48 15.92
C ILE A 130 -19.76 13.36 16.86
N GLY A 131 -19.53 13.56 18.15
CA GLY A 131 -20.08 12.67 19.19
C GLY A 131 -21.59 12.90 19.35
N LEU A 132 -22.35 11.82 19.45
CA LEU A 132 -23.77 11.86 19.77
C LEU A 132 -24.00 11.59 21.26
N SER A 133 -25.22 11.88 21.72
CA SER A 133 -25.67 11.57 23.07
C SER A 133 -25.49 10.09 23.37
N ASN A 134 -25.04 9.80 24.58
CA ASN A 134 -24.71 8.45 24.99
C ASN A 134 -25.89 7.77 25.69
N PRO A 135 -26.48 6.71 25.12
CA PRO A 135 -27.63 6.03 25.69
C PRO A 135 -27.28 5.02 26.80
N ILE A 136 -26.02 4.94 27.27
CA ILE A 136 -25.56 3.89 28.20
C ILE A 136 -26.40 3.74 29.47
N ASN A 137 -26.94 4.83 30.00
CA ASN A 137 -27.75 4.79 31.23
C ASN A 137 -29.18 4.27 30.98
N ASP A 138 -29.61 4.23 29.71
CA ASP A 138 -30.92 3.74 29.29
C ASP A 138 -30.89 2.25 28.90
N PHE A 139 -29.72 1.62 28.94
CA PHE A 139 -29.57 0.20 28.62
C PHE A 139 -30.06 -0.68 29.77
N ASP A 140 -30.94 -1.62 29.45
CA ASP A 140 -31.61 -2.51 30.42
C ASP A 140 -31.56 -4.00 30.03
N GLY A 141 -30.95 -4.35 28.89
CA GLY A 141 -30.90 -5.71 28.36
C GLY A 141 -32.14 -6.14 27.55
N VAL A 142 -33.13 -5.25 27.38
CA VAL A 142 -34.39 -5.55 26.67
C VAL A 142 -34.63 -4.53 25.55
N LYS A 143 -34.55 -3.23 25.87
CA LYS A 143 -34.70 -2.14 24.91
C LYS A 143 -33.53 -2.15 23.93
N ASN A 144 -33.84 -2.11 22.64
CA ASN A 144 -32.85 -2.12 21.58
C ASN A 144 -32.91 -0.90 20.66
N SER A 145 -33.90 -0.02 20.81
CA SER A 145 -34.05 1.20 20.00
C SER A 145 -33.77 2.45 20.84
N PHE A 146 -32.86 3.29 20.38
CA PHE A 146 -32.44 4.52 21.08
C PHE A 146 -32.35 5.70 20.12
N PRO A 147 -32.76 6.91 20.54
CA PRO A 147 -32.68 8.09 19.68
C PRO A 147 -31.24 8.55 19.50
N LEU A 148 -30.92 8.96 18.28
CA LEU A 148 -29.66 9.59 17.89
C LEU A 148 -29.81 11.11 18.07
N LEU A 149 -29.12 11.65 19.07
CA LEU A 149 -29.22 13.06 19.44
C LEU A 149 -27.85 13.74 19.37
N SER A 150 -27.78 14.90 18.73
CA SER A 150 -26.66 15.84 18.81
C SER A 150 -27.12 17.06 19.61
N GLN A 151 -26.55 17.30 20.80
CA GLN A 151 -26.95 18.42 21.68
C GLN A 151 -28.48 18.47 21.90
N ASN A 152 -29.10 17.33 22.19
CA ASN A 152 -30.56 17.14 22.35
C ASN A 152 -31.41 17.34 21.08
N SER A 153 -30.80 17.60 19.92
CA SER A 153 -31.51 17.65 18.64
C SER A 153 -31.39 16.32 17.91
N PRO A 154 -32.49 15.75 17.39
CA PRO A 154 -32.43 14.53 16.59
C PRO A 154 -31.55 14.69 15.35
N VAL A 155 -30.80 13.64 15.01
CA VAL A 155 -30.02 13.54 13.78
C VAL A 155 -30.39 12.27 13.01
N SER A 156 -30.27 12.33 11.69
CA SER A 156 -30.63 11.23 10.79
C SER A 156 -29.42 10.88 9.92
N PRO A 157 -28.53 9.97 10.35
CA PRO A 157 -27.46 9.48 9.51
C PRO A 157 -28.02 8.78 8.27
N PRO A 158 -27.44 8.95 7.06
CA PRO A 158 -27.97 8.37 5.83
C PRO A 158 -27.95 6.84 5.79
N SER A 159 -26.98 6.22 6.47
CA SER A 159 -26.87 4.77 6.57
C SER A 159 -26.19 4.35 7.88
N PRO A 160 -26.32 3.07 8.30
CA PRO A 160 -25.60 2.54 9.46
C PRO A 160 -24.08 2.74 9.37
N GLN A 161 -23.50 2.73 8.16
CA GLN A 161 -22.06 2.90 7.96
C GLN A 161 -21.57 4.34 8.25
N HIS A 162 -22.49 5.31 8.38
CA HIS A 162 -22.14 6.67 8.80
C HIS A 162 -21.97 6.80 10.32
N LEU A 163 -22.13 5.71 11.07
CA LEU A 163 -21.89 5.68 12.50
C LEU A 163 -20.69 4.80 12.83
N ILE A 164 -19.88 5.28 13.77
CA ILE A 164 -18.96 4.44 14.54
C ILE A 164 -19.60 4.26 15.91
N VAL A 165 -20.08 3.04 16.17
CA VAL A 165 -20.76 2.68 17.40
C VAL A 165 -19.85 1.81 18.23
N LYS A 166 -19.47 2.27 19.41
CA LYS A 166 -18.69 1.52 20.39
C LYS A 166 -19.62 1.14 21.53
N LEU A 167 -19.72 -0.15 21.86
CA LEU A 167 -20.39 -0.67 23.05
C LEU A 167 -19.38 -1.48 23.88
N TYR A 168 -19.18 -1.10 25.14
CA TYR A 168 -18.30 -1.81 26.09
C TYR A 168 -16.92 -2.18 25.51
N ASN A 169 -16.25 -1.21 24.91
CA ASN A 169 -14.97 -1.34 24.22
C ASN A 169 -14.95 -2.14 22.91
N LYS A 170 -16.12 -2.53 22.40
CA LYS A 170 -16.25 -3.17 21.09
C LYS A 170 -16.94 -2.25 20.10
N VAL A 171 -16.29 -2.01 18.98
CA VAL A 171 -16.85 -1.33 17.83
C VAL A 171 -17.74 -2.30 17.07
N LEU A 172 -18.97 -1.88 16.84
CA LEU A 172 -20.02 -2.65 16.18
C LEU A 172 -20.06 -2.36 14.68
N ILE A 173 -20.55 -3.34 13.91
CA ILE A 173 -20.63 -3.29 12.46
C ILE A 173 -22.05 -2.85 12.05
N GLY A 174 -22.14 -1.69 11.40
CA GLY A 174 -23.41 -1.16 10.90
C GLY A 174 -24.02 -2.05 9.82
N GLY A 175 -25.31 -2.35 9.94
CA GLY A 175 -26.04 -3.29 9.09
C GLY A 175 -25.98 -4.75 9.57
N VAL A 176 -25.10 -5.06 10.53
CA VAL A 176 -24.97 -6.40 11.13
C VAL A 176 -25.39 -6.37 12.61
N ASP A 177 -24.72 -5.54 13.41
CA ASP A 177 -24.98 -5.43 14.85
C ASP A 177 -26.06 -4.40 15.19
N TYR A 178 -26.33 -3.48 14.27
CA TYR A 178 -27.40 -2.49 14.39
C TYR A 178 -27.88 -2.01 13.03
N THR A 179 -29.11 -1.53 12.98
CA THR A 179 -29.72 -0.83 11.84
C THR A 179 -30.17 0.56 12.27
N LEU A 180 -30.57 1.38 11.29
CA LEU A 180 -31.15 2.70 11.55
C LEU A 180 -32.63 2.67 11.19
N ASP A 181 -33.43 3.38 11.98
CA ASP A 181 -34.82 3.69 11.69
C ASP A 181 -35.06 5.16 11.98
N ASN A 182 -35.11 5.97 10.91
CA ASN A 182 -35.21 7.43 10.99
C ASN A 182 -34.11 8.03 11.88
N ASN A 183 -34.49 8.49 13.08
CA ASN A 183 -33.61 9.14 14.04
C ASN A 183 -33.17 8.20 15.15
N ASN A 184 -33.42 6.90 15.03
CA ASN A 184 -33.08 5.91 16.04
C ASN A 184 -32.06 4.91 15.51
N ILE A 185 -31.18 4.48 16.40
CA ILE A 185 -30.36 3.28 16.24
C ILE A 185 -31.10 2.09 16.85
N ASN A 186 -31.16 0.99 16.10
CA ASN A 186 -31.78 -0.25 16.50
C ASN A 186 -30.72 -1.36 16.59
N PHE A 187 -30.34 -1.75 17.79
CA PHE A 187 -29.42 -2.87 18.00
C PHE A 187 -30.08 -4.21 17.70
N THR A 188 -29.37 -5.10 17.02
CA THR A 188 -29.88 -6.47 16.74
C THR A 188 -29.88 -7.32 17.99
N THR A 189 -28.87 -7.11 18.86
CA THR A 189 -28.83 -7.67 20.22
C THR A 189 -29.02 -6.54 21.23
N PRO A 190 -30.06 -6.59 22.10
CA PRO A 190 -30.27 -5.57 23.12
C PRO A 190 -29.02 -5.34 24.00
N PRO A 191 -28.55 -4.10 24.17
CA PRO A 191 -27.43 -3.80 25.05
C PRO A 191 -27.77 -4.14 26.50
N ARG A 192 -26.86 -4.84 27.19
CA ARG A 192 -27.03 -5.19 28.62
C ARG A 192 -27.09 -3.94 29.51
N ALA A 193 -27.57 -4.08 30.75
CA ALA A 193 -27.48 -2.99 31.71
C ALA A 193 -26.02 -2.56 31.99
N LYS A 194 -25.84 -1.27 32.28
CA LYS A 194 -24.55 -0.68 32.68
C LYS A 194 -24.05 -1.32 33.98
N THR A 195 -22.76 -1.65 34.01
CA THR A 195 -22.02 -2.11 35.19
C THR A 195 -21.08 -1.03 35.70
N VAL A 196 -20.49 -1.23 36.87
CA VAL A 196 -19.54 -0.28 37.48
C VAL A 196 -18.27 -0.06 36.66
N SER A 197 -17.89 -1.01 35.79
CA SER A 197 -16.72 -0.90 34.92
C SER A 197 -16.98 -0.16 33.62
N ASP A 198 -18.24 0.15 33.29
CA ASP A 198 -18.58 0.79 32.03
C ASP A 198 -18.62 2.32 32.17
N GLY A 199 -17.96 2.99 31.23
CA GLY A 199 -17.91 4.46 31.15
C GLY A 199 -18.27 5.00 29.77
N PHE A 200 -18.41 6.33 29.68
CA PHE A 200 -18.70 7.03 28.42
C PHE A 200 -17.61 6.83 27.36
N GLU A 201 -16.37 6.56 27.76
CA GLU A 201 -15.26 6.25 26.82
C GLU A 201 -15.35 4.84 26.23
N SER A 202 -16.01 3.93 26.93
CA SER A 202 -16.17 2.53 26.53
C SER A 202 -17.42 2.30 25.69
N THR A 203 -18.39 3.21 25.76
CA THR A 203 -19.65 3.12 25.03
C THR A 203 -19.94 4.49 24.45
N ASN A 204 -19.93 4.67 23.13
CA ASN A 204 -20.25 5.94 22.50
C ASN A 204 -20.70 5.74 21.06
N ILE A 205 -21.38 6.75 20.53
CA ILE A 205 -21.83 6.78 19.14
C ILE A 205 -21.24 8.03 18.51
N THR A 206 -20.47 7.83 17.46
CA THR A 206 -19.87 8.89 16.66
C THR A 206 -20.54 8.93 15.30
N TYR A 207 -21.01 10.10 14.88
CA TYR A 207 -21.59 10.32 13.56
C TYR A 207 -20.58 11.01 12.65
N LEU A 208 -20.36 10.43 11.47
CA LEU A 208 -19.50 10.95 10.41
C LEU A 208 -20.22 12.07 9.64
N LYS A 209 -20.66 13.11 10.36
CA LYS A 209 -21.55 14.16 9.84
C LYS A 209 -21.00 14.87 8.61
N GLY A 210 -19.70 15.12 8.54
CA GLY A 210 -19.10 15.80 7.38
C GLY A 210 -18.99 14.93 6.12
N PHE A 211 -19.48 13.68 6.17
CA PHE A 211 -19.60 12.77 5.02
C PHE A 211 -21.06 12.35 4.78
N SER A 212 -22.04 13.10 5.31
CA SER A 212 -23.46 12.74 5.22
C SER A 212 -24.05 12.76 3.81
N GLU A 213 -23.34 13.38 2.87
CA GLU A 213 -23.73 13.41 1.45
C GLU A 213 -22.96 12.39 0.62
N ASP A 214 -21.94 11.76 1.20
CA ASP A 214 -21.06 10.82 0.53
C ASP A 214 -21.54 9.38 0.75
N SER A 215 -21.23 8.49 -0.19
CA SER A 215 -21.53 7.07 -0.01
C SER A 215 -20.44 6.39 0.81
N ILE A 216 -20.83 5.58 1.80
CA ILE A 216 -19.90 4.72 2.53
C ILE A 216 -20.15 3.27 2.11
N LEU A 217 -19.25 2.73 1.29
CA LEU A 217 -19.39 1.43 0.65
C LEU A 217 -18.77 0.33 1.51
N ALA A 218 -19.50 -0.76 1.72
CA ALA A 218 -18.93 -1.99 2.27
C ALA A 218 -18.05 -2.69 1.22
N LEU A 219 -16.87 -3.15 1.63
CA LEU A 219 -15.96 -3.96 0.81
C LEU A 219 -16.12 -5.45 1.15
N ASP A 220 -15.57 -6.32 0.31
CA ASP A 220 -15.71 -7.76 0.47
C ASP A 220 -14.97 -8.27 1.73
N ASP A 221 -15.54 -9.28 2.42
CA ASP A 221 -14.91 -9.89 3.61
C ASP A 221 -13.68 -10.71 3.20
N ILE A 222 -12.50 -10.18 3.50
CA ILE A 222 -11.19 -10.83 3.23
C ILE A 222 -10.71 -11.71 4.39
N SER A 223 -11.47 -11.79 5.50
CA SER A 223 -11.00 -12.42 6.75
C SER A 223 -10.70 -13.92 6.62
N ASN A 224 -11.35 -14.59 5.66
CA ASN A 224 -11.10 -16.01 5.39
C ASN A 224 -9.69 -16.28 4.86
N ASN A 225 -8.99 -15.24 4.39
CA ASN A 225 -7.64 -15.34 3.87
C ASN A 225 -6.57 -15.13 4.95
N PHE A 226 -6.94 -14.77 6.18
CA PHE A 226 -6.01 -14.51 7.27
C PHE A 226 -5.25 -15.78 7.70
N GLY A 227 -4.01 -15.59 8.18
CA GLY A 227 -3.10 -16.66 8.54
C GLY A 227 -1.80 -16.64 7.73
N ASP A 228 -1.07 -17.75 7.79
CA ASP A 228 0.16 -18.01 7.02
C ASP A 228 1.27 -16.95 7.17
N ASN A 229 1.30 -16.22 8.30
CA ASN A 229 2.22 -15.10 8.52
C ASN A 229 2.15 -14.00 7.43
N ARG A 230 1.01 -13.89 6.73
CA ARG A 230 0.78 -12.84 5.74
C ARG A 230 0.18 -11.61 6.40
N THR A 231 0.61 -10.44 5.97
CA THR A 231 0.08 -9.14 6.42
C THR A 231 -0.60 -8.36 5.30
N SER A 232 -0.49 -8.80 4.05
CA SER A 232 -1.02 -8.10 2.87
C SER A 232 -2.06 -8.95 2.14
N PHE A 233 -3.16 -8.30 1.73
CA PHE A 233 -4.32 -8.98 1.14
C PHE A 233 -4.96 -8.10 0.06
N ASN A 234 -5.38 -8.73 -1.04
CA ASN A 234 -6.17 -8.05 -2.07
C ASN A 234 -7.57 -7.72 -1.55
N VAL A 235 -8.05 -6.53 -1.86
CA VAL A 235 -9.35 -6.01 -1.49
C VAL A 235 -10.21 -5.85 -2.74
N ASN A 236 -11.40 -6.42 -2.67
CA ASN A 236 -12.39 -6.36 -3.73
C ASN A 236 -13.68 -5.71 -3.23
N ARG A 237 -14.51 -5.30 -4.18
CA ARG A 237 -15.89 -4.94 -3.94
C ARG A 237 -16.77 -5.63 -4.97
N GLY A 238 -17.67 -6.50 -4.51
CA GLY A 238 -18.51 -7.31 -5.40
C GLY A 238 -17.68 -8.20 -6.33
N GLY A 239 -16.53 -8.68 -5.86
CA GLY A 239 -15.60 -9.52 -6.64
C GLY A 239 -14.68 -8.77 -7.61
N VAL A 240 -14.81 -7.44 -7.73
CA VAL A 240 -13.93 -6.62 -8.58
C VAL A 240 -12.83 -5.98 -7.74
N PRO A 241 -11.56 -5.92 -8.20
CA PRO A 241 -10.50 -5.22 -7.48
C PRO A 241 -10.88 -3.79 -7.13
N TYR A 242 -10.73 -3.43 -5.87
CA TYR A 242 -11.13 -2.14 -5.33
C TYR A 242 -9.89 -1.28 -5.03
N ARG A 243 -9.91 -0.02 -5.47
CA ARG A 243 -8.87 0.98 -5.15
C ARG A 243 -9.44 2.01 -4.20
N ALA A 244 -8.81 2.16 -3.04
CA ALA A 244 -9.20 3.18 -2.07
C ALA A 244 -8.90 4.58 -2.63
N VAL A 245 -9.77 5.55 -2.30
CA VAL A 245 -9.52 6.97 -2.61
C VAL A 245 -8.27 7.45 -1.85
N VAL A 246 -8.23 7.18 -0.55
CA VAL A 246 -7.09 7.39 0.34
C VAL A 246 -7.26 6.50 1.58
N ASP A 247 -6.17 6.05 2.20
CA ASP A 247 -6.21 5.18 3.39
C ASP A 247 -7.04 5.78 4.53
N GLU A 248 -6.96 7.09 4.73
CA GLU A 248 -7.66 7.84 5.77
C GLU A 248 -9.20 7.78 5.64
N TYR A 249 -9.72 7.42 4.47
CA TYR A 249 -11.15 7.24 4.20
C TYR A 249 -11.62 5.78 4.38
N ILE A 250 -10.72 4.88 4.76
CA ILE A 250 -11.07 3.50 5.08
C ILE A 250 -11.40 3.37 6.57
N ILE A 251 -12.59 2.85 6.85
CA ILE A 251 -13.03 2.43 8.17
C ILE A 251 -12.80 0.93 8.25
N ALA A 252 -11.77 0.52 9.00
CA ALA A 252 -11.43 -0.88 9.22
C ALA A 252 -11.71 -1.28 10.67
N ILE A 253 -12.56 -2.28 10.87
CA ILE A 253 -12.91 -2.81 12.19
C ILE A 253 -12.42 -4.26 12.27
N TYR A 254 -11.36 -4.50 13.05
CA TYR A 254 -10.78 -5.82 13.25
C TYR A 254 -11.09 -6.34 14.65
N ASP A 255 -11.85 -7.42 14.72
CA ASP A 255 -12.27 -8.09 15.97
C ASP A 255 -12.90 -7.13 16.99
N GLY A 256 -13.69 -6.17 16.49
CA GLY A 256 -14.34 -5.13 17.31
C GLY A 256 -13.43 -3.96 17.70
N ASN A 257 -12.24 -3.83 17.12
CA ASN A 257 -11.38 -2.67 17.30
C ASN A 257 -11.34 -1.84 16.01
N LEU A 258 -11.56 -0.53 16.13
CA LEU A 258 -11.34 0.40 15.02
C LEU A 258 -9.85 0.57 14.80
N LEU A 259 -9.39 0.23 13.60
CA LEU A 259 -7.99 0.40 13.20
C LEU A 259 -7.74 1.83 12.73
N THR A 260 -6.50 2.27 12.91
CA THR A 260 -6.02 3.61 12.52
C THR A 260 -5.26 3.52 11.19
N PRO A 261 -5.69 4.23 10.13
CA PRO A 261 -4.97 4.25 8.86
C PRO A 261 -3.56 4.83 9.02
N LYS A 262 -2.62 4.37 8.19
CA LYS A 262 -1.18 4.68 8.23
C LYS A 262 -0.45 4.30 9.53
N THR A 263 -1.17 3.82 10.55
CA THR A 263 -0.59 3.27 11.78
C THR A 263 -0.76 1.76 11.78
N ASP A 264 -2.00 1.28 11.74
CA ASP A 264 -2.37 -0.14 11.81
C ASP A 264 -2.45 -0.80 10.44
N PHE A 265 -2.73 -0.03 9.39
CA PHE A 265 -2.77 -0.53 8.01
C PHE A 265 -2.45 0.56 6.99
N THR A 266 -2.07 0.13 5.80
CA THR A 266 -1.95 0.97 4.60
C THR A 266 -2.68 0.34 3.41
N PHE A 267 -3.10 1.15 2.46
CA PHE A 267 -3.58 0.71 1.15
C PHE A 267 -2.54 1.04 0.08
N ASP A 268 -2.27 0.06 -0.77
CA ASP A 268 -1.48 0.22 -1.99
C ASP A 268 -2.24 -0.41 -3.15
N GLU A 269 -2.68 0.44 -4.08
CA GLU A 269 -3.56 0.07 -5.16
C GLU A 269 -4.81 -0.70 -4.70
N THR A 270 -4.78 -2.03 -4.82
CA THR A 270 -5.85 -2.96 -4.49
C THR A 270 -5.50 -3.84 -3.28
N THR A 271 -4.38 -3.58 -2.63
CA THR A 271 -3.85 -4.37 -1.52
C THR A 271 -3.93 -3.56 -0.23
N ILE A 272 -4.53 -4.15 0.81
CA ILE A 272 -4.39 -3.66 2.18
C ILE A 272 -3.24 -4.40 2.87
N SER A 273 -2.38 -3.66 3.56
CA SER A 273 -1.26 -4.21 4.35
C SER A 273 -1.40 -3.80 5.81
N PHE A 274 -1.38 -4.76 6.73
CA PHE A 274 -1.46 -4.52 8.18
C PHE A 274 -0.06 -4.43 8.81
N ASN A 275 0.08 -3.63 9.88
CA ASN A 275 1.30 -3.59 10.69
C ASN A 275 1.42 -4.80 11.65
N PHE A 276 0.41 -5.67 11.68
CA PHE A 276 0.32 -6.88 12.49
C PHE A 276 -0.11 -8.07 11.62
N ILE A 277 0.10 -9.28 12.12
CA ILE A 277 -0.37 -10.51 11.44
C ILE A 277 -1.82 -10.77 11.86
N PRO A 278 -2.82 -10.62 10.96
CA PRO A 278 -4.20 -10.97 11.31
C PRO A 278 -4.34 -12.48 11.52
N LEU A 279 -5.10 -12.84 12.56
CA LEU A 279 -5.23 -14.21 13.04
C LEU A 279 -6.38 -14.94 12.35
N VAL A 280 -6.18 -16.23 12.07
CA VAL A 280 -7.21 -17.11 11.53
C VAL A 280 -8.45 -17.10 12.43
N GLY A 281 -9.63 -16.93 11.82
CA GLY A 281 -10.92 -16.92 12.53
C GLY A 281 -11.33 -15.57 13.12
N ARG A 282 -10.46 -14.55 13.07
CA ARG A 282 -10.86 -13.17 13.40
C ARG A 282 -11.60 -12.54 12.24
N LYS A 283 -12.45 -11.55 12.54
CA LYS A 283 -13.27 -10.84 11.56
C LYS A 283 -12.76 -9.43 11.32
N LEU A 284 -12.77 -9.04 10.05
CA LEU A 284 -12.51 -7.69 9.57
C LEU A 284 -13.74 -7.21 8.82
N ALA A 285 -14.25 -6.04 9.19
CA ALA A 285 -15.17 -5.27 8.37
C ALA A 285 -14.43 -4.08 7.76
N LEU A 286 -14.60 -3.89 6.46
CA LEU A 286 -14.02 -2.78 5.71
C LEU A 286 -15.12 -1.95 5.08
N PHE A 287 -15.07 -0.65 5.30
CA PHE A 287 -15.91 0.33 4.63
C PHE A 287 -15.05 1.44 4.05
N SER A 288 -15.44 1.95 2.88
CA SER A 288 -14.75 3.05 2.22
C SER A 288 -15.67 4.25 2.06
N ILE A 289 -15.19 5.43 2.45
CA ILE A 289 -15.87 6.70 2.25
C ILE A 289 -15.55 7.21 0.84
N GLU A 290 -16.55 7.25 -0.04
CA GLU A 290 -16.43 7.73 -1.42
C GLU A 290 -16.64 9.24 -1.48
N ALA A 291 -15.70 9.97 -0.88
CA ALA A 291 -15.67 11.42 -0.89
C ALA A 291 -14.52 11.94 -1.76
N PRO A 292 -14.66 13.09 -2.45
CA PRO A 292 -13.52 13.72 -3.10
C PRO A 292 -12.48 14.12 -2.05
N ILE A 293 -11.20 13.92 -2.37
CA ILE A 293 -10.12 14.48 -1.55
C ILE A 293 -10.10 15.98 -1.85
N PRO A 294 -10.20 16.84 -0.83
CA PRO A 294 -9.97 18.25 -1.05
C PRO A 294 -8.52 18.42 -1.53
N SER A 295 -8.37 18.81 -2.80
CA SER A 295 -7.06 18.93 -3.45
C SER A 295 -6.32 20.15 -2.89
N PHE A 296 -5.18 19.89 -2.26
CA PHE A 296 -4.25 20.91 -1.81
C PHE A 296 -2.88 20.54 -2.35
N GLY A 297 -2.64 20.89 -3.62
CA GLY A 297 -1.35 20.71 -4.26
C GLY A 297 -1.12 19.36 -4.91
N SER A 298 -0.12 19.33 -5.80
CA SER A 298 0.21 18.15 -6.61
C SER A 298 1.69 18.14 -7.03
N GLY A 299 2.17 16.95 -7.43
CA GLY A 299 3.48 16.81 -8.08
C GLY A 299 4.67 16.68 -7.14
N ALA A 300 4.46 16.39 -5.85
CA ALA A 300 5.54 15.96 -4.97
C ALA A 300 6.00 14.54 -5.34
N VAL A 301 7.32 14.34 -5.36
CA VAL A 301 7.98 13.06 -5.66
C VAL A 301 9.05 12.83 -4.61
N GLY A 302 9.05 11.64 -4.00
CA GLY A 302 10.06 11.23 -3.03
C GLY A 302 10.56 9.82 -3.31
N PHE A 303 11.80 9.55 -2.94
CA PHE A 303 12.45 8.24 -3.09
C PHE A 303 12.93 7.73 -1.73
N SER A 304 12.77 6.43 -1.48
CA SER A 304 13.39 5.77 -0.32
C SER A 304 14.86 5.51 -0.58
N ARG A 305 15.69 5.85 0.40
CA ARG A 305 17.06 5.36 0.49
C ARG A 305 17.07 4.05 1.23
N VAL A 306 17.77 3.07 0.71
CA VAL A 306 18.02 1.77 1.36
C VAL A 306 19.52 1.58 1.58
N ASN A 307 19.88 0.93 2.69
CA ASN A 307 21.25 0.44 2.87
C ASN A 307 21.47 -0.90 2.17
N GLU A 308 22.72 -1.37 2.21
CA GLU A 308 23.14 -2.67 1.68
C GLU A 308 22.39 -3.87 2.30
N ALA A 309 21.79 -3.70 3.49
CA ALA A 309 20.97 -4.71 4.15
C ALA A 309 19.48 -4.66 3.73
N GLY A 310 19.11 -3.77 2.80
CA GLY A 310 17.74 -3.58 2.32
C GLY A 310 16.82 -2.84 3.29
N ALA A 311 17.36 -2.25 4.37
CA ALA A 311 16.59 -1.43 5.29
C ALA A 311 16.53 0.02 4.82
N VAL A 312 15.36 0.66 4.96
CA VAL A 312 15.18 2.08 4.61
C VAL A 312 16.01 2.94 5.57
N THR A 313 16.93 3.74 5.02
CA THR A 313 17.84 4.64 5.77
C THR A 313 17.39 6.09 5.78
N GLY A 314 16.48 6.45 4.87
CA GLY A 314 15.93 7.80 4.78
C GLY A 314 14.99 7.93 3.61
N ILE A 315 14.27 9.04 3.54
CA ILE A 315 13.40 9.36 2.40
C ILE A 315 13.79 10.76 1.92
N GLU A 316 14.11 10.87 0.63
CA GLU A 316 14.48 12.13 0.01
C GLU A 316 13.37 12.63 -0.90
N ILE A 317 13.12 13.93 -0.82
CA ILE A 317 12.14 14.61 -1.65
C ILE A 317 12.87 15.09 -2.90
N SER A 318 12.58 14.47 -4.05
CA SER A 318 13.12 14.85 -5.36
C SER A 318 12.39 16.06 -5.95
N LYS A 319 11.08 16.14 -5.72
CA LYS A 319 10.25 17.28 -6.14
C LYS A 319 9.28 17.62 -5.04
N THR A 320 9.19 18.89 -4.65
CA THR A 320 8.29 19.35 -3.58
C THR A 320 6.85 19.60 -4.03
N GLY A 321 6.58 19.53 -5.35
CA GLY A 321 5.29 19.88 -5.97
C GLY A 321 4.87 21.35 -5.75
N SER A 322 3.61 21.70 -6.07
CA SER A 322 3.05 23.05 -5.93
C SER A 322 1.65 23.04 -5.30
N ASP A 323 1.19 24.21 -4.82
CA ASP A 323 -0.18 24.48 -4.34
C ASP A 323 -0.64 23.74 -3.06
N TYR A 324 0.32 23.21 -2.30
CA TYR A 324 0.05 22.67 -0.97
C TYR A 324 -0.33 23.80 -0.01
N ARG A 325 -1.41 23.59 0.74
CA ARG A 325 -1.74 24.44 1.89
C ARG A 325 -0.91 24.00 3.09
N PHE A 326 -0.55 24.93 3.97
CA PHE A 326 0.24 24.64 5.18
C PHE A 326 -0.39 23.55 6.06
N GLU A 327 -1.72 23.53 6.12
CA GLU A 327 -2.51 22.53 6.86
C GLU A 327 -2.48 21.13 6.22
N TYR A 328 -2.01 21.02 4.96
CA TYR A 328 -2.05 19.83 4.10
C TYR A 328 -0.72 19.62 3.37
N ALA A 329 0.39 19.81 4.09
CA ALA A 329 1.71 19.51 3.54
C ALA A 329 1.83 18.01 3.20
N PRO A 330 2.49 17.65 2.07
CA PRO A 330 2.73 16.25 1.75
C PRO A 330 3.57 15.64 2.87
N LYS A 331 3.14 14.47 3.36
CA LYS A 331 3.86 13.72 4.38
C LYS A 331 4.37 12.42 3.78
N VAL A 332 5.55 12.06 4.26
CA VAL A 332 6.22 10.80 4.01
C VAL A 332 5.80 9.81 5.10
#